data_AF-A0A4P9XPM2-F1
#
_entry.id   AF-A0A4P9XPM2-F1
#
_cell.length_a   1.000
_cell.length_b   1.000
_cell.length_c   1.000
_cell.angle_alpha   90.00
_cell.angle_beta   90.00
_cell.angle_gamma   90.00
#
_symmetry.space_group_name_H-M   'P 1'
#
loop_
_entity.id
_entity.type
_entity.pdbx_description
1 polymer ?
#
loop_
_entity_poly.entity_id
_entity_poly.type
_entity_poly.pdbx_seq_one_letter_code
_entity_poly.pdbx_strand_id
1 'polypeptide(L)'
;MDSSDKPRVAFEKYVDAVLDLLIEGRTAGIKEKIVDLHKRPEILFFGPDEGTADYMDWASGHARKRGYAFWKAFTTGKSQSLGGIPHDLYGMTTRSVHQYVLGIYRKLGLNEE
;
A
#
# COMPACT_ATOMS: atom_id res chain seq x y z
N MET A 1 -3.70 24.44 15.70
CA MET A 1 -3.57 23.08 16.27
C MET A 1 -2.87 22.25 15.22
N ASP A 2 -1.62 21.90 15.50
CA ASP A 2 -0.71 21.27 14.56
C ASP A 2 -1.24 19.91 14.10
N SER A 3 -1.18 19.62 12.80
CA SER A 3 -1.70 18.35 12.27
C SER A 3 -0.89 17.12 12.75
N SER A 4 0.30 17.37 13.31
CA SER A 4 1.23 16.38 13.84
C SER A 4 0.68 15.57 15.02
N ASP A 5 -0.34 16.05 15.73
CA ASP A 5 -0.96 15.33 16.87
C ASP A 5 -2.06 14.33 16.44
N LYS A 6 -2.30 14.16 15.13
CA LYS A 6 -3.39 13.30 14.62
C LYS A 6 -2.91 12.42 13.44
N PRO A 7 -2.17 11.32 13.70
CA PRO A 7 -1.55 10.48 12.67
C PRO A 7 -2.56 9.97 11.64
N ARG A 8 -3.76 9.58 12.10
CA ARG A 8 -4.86 9.18 11.22
C ARG A 8 -5.26 10.29 10.24
N VAL A 9 -5.44 11.53 10.71
CA VAL A 9 -5.86 12.64 9.84
C VAL A 9 -4.77 12.95 8.81
N ALA A 10 -3.50 12.86 9.19
CA ALA A 10 -2.39 13.01 8.26
C ALA A 10 -2.40 11.92 7.18
N PHE A 11 -2.62 10.67 7.58
CA PHE A 11 -2.73 9.54 6.66
C PHE A 11 -3.93 9.67 5.71
N GLU A 12 -5.11 10.05 6.22
CA GLU A 12 -6.31 10.26 5.40
C GLU A 12 -6.08 11.35 4.34
N LYS A 13 -5.46 12.48 4.72
CA LYS A 13 -5.09 13.56 3.80
C LYS A 13 -4.04 13.13 2.77
N TYR A 14 -3.07 12.32 3.18
CA TYR A 14 -2.06 11.76 2.28
C TYR A 14 -2.73 10.90 1.20
N VAL A 15 -3.64 10.01 1.59
CA VAL A 15 -4.37 9.14 0.66
C VAL A 15 -5.24 9.96 -0.29
N ASP A 16 -5.95 10.98 0.22
CA ASP A 16 -6.75 11.88 -0.63
C ASP A 16 -5.88 12.59 -1.68
N ALA A 17 -4.74 13.15 -1.26
CA ALA A 17 -3.80 13.82 -2.16
C ALA A 17 -3.27 12.89 -3.26
N VAL A 18 -2.98 11.63 -2.93
CA VAL A 18 -2.57 10.63 -3.92
C VAL A 18 -3.72 10.29 -4.87
N LEU A 19 -4.93 10.07 -4.37
CA LEU A 19 -6.09 9.73 -5.21
C LEU A 19 -6.51 10.88 -6.13
N ASP A 20 -6.26 12.13 -5.74
CA ASP A 20 -6.45 13.31 -6.60
C ASP A 20 -5.52 13.29 -7.83
N LEU A 21 -4.35 12.65 -7.74
CA LEU A 21 -3.44 12.47 -8.88
C LEU A 21 -3.83 11.27 -9.74
N LEU A 22 -4.37 10.21 -9.15
CA LEU A 22 -4.66 8.94 -9.84
C LEU A 22 -6.02 8.88 -10.53
N ILE A 23 -6.99 9.67 -10.08
CA ILE A 23 -8.35 9.66 -10.61
C ILE A 23 -8.52 10.90 -11.48
N GLU A 24 -8.59 10.71 -12.80
CA GLU A 24 -8.90 11.79 -13.73
C GLU A 24 -10.33 12.33 -13.47
N GLY A 25 -10.46 13.41 -12.71
CA GLY A 25 -11.77 13.95 -12.34
C GLY A 25 -11.69 15.11 -11.37
N ARG A 26 -12.70 15.99 -11.38
CA ARG A 26 -12.76 17.23 -10.61
C ARG A 26 -12.63 16.95 -9.11
N THR A 27 -11.43 17.05 -8.54
CA THR A 27 -11.28 17.24 -7.11
C THR A 27 -11.96 18.54 -6.72
N ALA A 28 -13.00 18.44 -5.88
CA ALA A 28 -13.72 19.61 -5.40
C ALA A 28 -12.74 20.58 -4.70
N GLY A 29 -12.59 21.79 -5.23
CA GLY A 29 -11.69 22.81 -4.68
C GLY A 29 -10.36 22.98 -5.42
N ILE A 30 -9.99 22.06 -6.33
CA ILE A 30 -8.85 22.29 -7.24
C ILE A 30 -9.32 23.22 -8.37
N LYS A 31 -8.86 24.48 -8.32
CA LYS A 31 -9.21 25.51 -9.32
C LYS A 31 -8.44 25.34 -10.63
N GLU A 32 -7.24 24.78 -10.58
CA GLU A 32 -6.33 24.65 -11.72
C GLU A 32 -6.16 23.18 -12.13
N LYS A 33 -6.08 22.91 -13.43
CA LYS A 33 -5.89 21.55 -13.93
C LYS A 33 -4.52 21.02 -13.49
N ILE A 34 -4.47 19.83 -12.90
CA ILE A 34 -3.22 19.12 -12.62
C ILE A 34 -2.45 18.96 -13.93
N VAL A 35 -1.21 19.44 -13.95
CA VAL A 35 -0.35 19.37 -15.15
C VAL A 35 0.29 18.00 -15.22
N ASP A 36 -0.23 17.17 -16.12
CA ASP A 36 0.35 15.85 -16.42
C ASP A 36 1.46 15.96 -17.48
N LEU A 37 2.70 15.76 -17.04
CA LEU A 37 3.88 15.70 -17.91
C LEU A 37 4.17 14.28 -18.41
N HIS A 38 3.66 13.24 -17.75
CA HIS A 38 3.95 11.84 -18.04
C HIS A 38 3.05 11.28 -19.15
N LYS A 39 1.79 11.75 -19.24
CA LYS A 39 0.81 11.41 -20.29
C LYS A 39 0.52 9.92 -20.40
N ARG A 40 0.74 9.15 -19.33
CA ARG A 40 0.48 7.72 -19.27
C ARG A 40 -0.25 7.40 -17.97
N PRO A 41 -1.22 6.48 -17.99
CA PRO A 41 -1.88 6.03 -16.78
C PRO A 41 -0.88 5.42 -15.80
N GLU A 42 -0.92 5.88 -14.56
CA GLU A 42 -0.11 5.36 -13.46
C GLU A 42 -0.99 4.55 -12.51
N ILE A 43 -0.45 3.43 -12.02
CA ILE A 43 -1.10 2.60 -11.01
C ILE A 43 -0.13 2.51 -9.85
N LEU A 44 -0.53 3.05 -8.69
CA LEU A 44 0.25 2.98 -7.47
C LEU A 44 -0.29 1.88 -6.54
N PHE A 45 0.64 1.13 -5.97
CA PHE A 45 0.39 0.07 -4.99
C PHE A 45 1.17 0.41 -3.72
N PHE A 46 0.46 0.59 -2.62
CA PHE A 46 1.06 0.93 -1.33
C PHE A 46 1.13 -0.29 -0.42
N GLY A 47 2.06 -0.27 0.53
CA GLY A 47 2.14 -1.24 1.61
C GLY A 47 2.21 -0.55 2.96
N PRO A 48 1.86 -1.25 4.04
CA PRO A 48 2.04 -0.71 5.37
C PRO A 48 3.53 -0.65 5.74
N ASP A 49 3.84 0.31 6.59
CA ASP A 49 5.11 0.46 7.30
C ASP A 49 4.81 0.88 8.75
N GLU A 50 5.86 1.25 9.51
CA GLU A 50 5.78 1.67 10.91
C GLU A 50 4.60 2.63 11.17
N GLY A 51 3.68 2.21 12.05
CA GLY A 51 2.54 3.02 12.49
C GLY A 51 1.39 3.17 11.49
N THR A 52 1.40 2.47 10.34
CA THR A 52 0.36 2.63 9.29
C THR A 52 -0.46 1.37 8.99
N ALA A 53 -0.07 0.21 9.55
CA ALA A 53 -0.70 -1.08 9.28
C ALA A 53 -2.24 -1.06 9.44
N ASP A 54 -2.73 -0.46 10.53
CA ASP A 54 -4.16 -0.41 10.86
C ASP A 54 -4.99 0.48 9.91
N TYR A 55 -4.34 1.22 9.00
CA TYR A 55 -5.01 2.13 8.08
C TYR A 55 -5.21 1.56 6.67
N MET A 56 -4.62 0.40 6.37
CA MET A 56 -4.63 -0.18 5.01
C MET A 56 -6.03 -0.55 4.53
N ASP A 57 -6.87 -1.06 5.43
CA ASP A 57 -8.28 -1.37 5.14
C ASP A 57 -9.08 -0.11 4.80
N TRP A 58 -8.89 0.95 5.60
CA TRP A 58 -9.54 2.24 5.36
C TRP A 58 -9.10 2.83 4.01
N ALA A 59 -7.80 2.84 3.71
CA ALA A 59 -7.27 3.38 2.45
C ALA A 59 -7.86 2.69 1.22
N SER A 60 -7.89 1.36 1.20
CA SER A 60 -8.48 0.61 0.08
C SER A 60 -9.99 0.81 -0.03
N GLY A 61 -10.69 0.82 1.11
CA GLY A 61 -12.12 1.13 1.15
C GLY A 61 -12.43 2.57 0.69
N HIS A 62 -11.55 3.52 1.01
CA HIS A 62 -11.67 4.91 0.61
C HIS A 62 -11.42 5.09 -0.90
N ALA A 63 -10.38 4.45 -1.44
CA ALA A 63 -10.13 4.39 -2.87
C ALA A 63 -11.33 3.82 -3.65
N ARG A 64 -11.99 2.78 -3.09
CA ARG A 64 -13.23 2.23 -3.66
C ARG A 64 -14.36 3.26 -3.70
N LYS A 65 -14.58 3.97 -2.59
CA LYS A 65 -15.62 5.02 -2.49
C LYS A 65 -15.36 6.17 -3.46
N ARG A 66 -14.10 6.51 -3.69
CA ARG A 66 -13.64 7.55 -4.62
C ARG A 66 -13.72 7.12 -6.10
N GLY A 67 -14.04 5.85 -6.38
CA GLY A 67 -14.18 5.34 -7.75
C GLY A 67 -12.88 4.91 -8.42
N TYR A 68 -11.80 4.70 -7.67
CA TYR A 68 -10.54 4.21 -8.24
C TYR A 68 -10.69 2.76 -8.70
N ALA A 69 -10.43 2.48 -9.99
CA ALA A 69 -10.63 1.16 -10.58
C ALA A 69 -9.82 0.05 -9.89
N PHE A 70 -8.60 0.36 -9.46
CA PHE A 70 -7.68 -0.60 -8.84
C PHE A 70 -7.71 -0.58 -7.30
N TRP A 71 -8.81 -0.15 -6.70
CA TRP A 71 -8.95 0.01 -5.23
C TRP A 71 -8.57 -1.24 -4.42
N LYS A 72 -8.84 -2.45 -4.93
CA LYS A 72 -8.48 -3.70 -4.24
C LYS A 72 -6.97 -3.86 -4.06
N ALA A 73 -6.20 -3.40 -5.04
CA ALA A 73 -4.75 -3.49 -5.04
C ALA A 73 -4.08 -2.21 -4.50
N PHE A 74 -4.85 -1.14 -4.26
CA PHE A 74 -4.35 0.15 -3.80
C PHE A 74 -3.43 0.05 -2.57
N THR A 75 -3.77 -0.79 -1.60
CA THR A 75 -2.91 -1.11 -0.45
C THR A 75 -2.73 -2.62 -0.30
N THR A 76 -1.57 -3.07 0.20
CA THR A 76 -1.32 -4.42 0.70
C THR A 76 -1.44 -4.45 2.23
N GLY A 77 -1.24 -5.60 2.88
CA GLY A 77 -1.37 -5.72 4.34
C GLY A 77 -2.80 -5.55 4.88
N LYS A 78 -3.81 -5.63 4.00
CA LYS A 78 -5.23 -5.53 4.36
C LYS A 78 -5.74 -6.80 5.04
N SER A 79 -6.93 -6.71 5.61
CA SER A 79 -7.69 -7.86 6.07
C SER A 79 -8.07 -8.80 4.91
N GLN A 80 -8.25 -10.08 5.25
CA GLN A 80 -8.61 -11.14 4.29
C GLN A 80 -9.96 -10.86 3.60
N SER A 81 -10.91 -10.23 4.29
CA SER A 81 -12.22 -9.87 3.73
C SER A 81 -12.10 -8.84 2.59
N LEU A 82 -11.02 -8.06 2.55
CA LEU A 82 -10.66 -7.13 1.48
C LEU A 82 -9.61 -7.70 0.51
N GLY A 83 -9.33 -9.02 0.59
CA GLY A 83 -8.38 -9.71 -0.28
C GLY A 83 -6.92 -9.59 0.15
N GLY A 84 -6.64 -9.22 1.40
CA GLY A 84 -5.29 -9.24 1.94
C GLY A 84 -4.80 -10.66 2.29
N ILE A 85 -3.49 -10.82 2.28
CA ILE A 85 -2.80 -12.08 2.64
C ILE A 85 -2.05 -11.83 3.96
N PRO A 86 -2.33 -12.59 5.03
CA PRO A 86 -1.72 -12.38 6.35
C PRO A 86 -0.25 -12.82 6.34
N HIS A 87 0.63 -11.86 6.10
CA HIS A 87 2.07 -12.09 5.91
C HIS A 87 2.80 -12.43 7.21
N ASP A 88 2.28 -11.94 8.34
CA ASP A 88 2.69 -12.23 9.71
C ASP A 88 2.38 -13.67 10.09
N LEU A 89 1.15 -14.14 9.83
CA LEU A 89 0.72 -15.52 10.08
C LEU A 89 1.58 -16.52 9.31
N TYR A 90 1.90 -16.22 8.06
CA TYR A 90 2.73 -17.08 7.23
C TYR A 90 4.23 -16.83 7.42
N GLY A 91 4.63 -15.88 8.25
CA GLY A 91 6.02 -15.52 8.50
C GLY A 91 6.80 -15.30 7.21
N MET A 92 6.20 -14.63 6.21
CA MET A 92 6.69 -14.65 4.83
C MET A 92 8.14 -14.18 4.74
N THR A 93 8.53 -13.15 5.48
CA THR A 93 9.92 -12.67 5.54
C THR A 93 10.85 -13.72 6.14
N THR A 94 10.54 -14.22 7.35
CA THR A 94 11.36 -15.22 8.05
C THR A 94 11.53 -16.49 7.22
N ARG A 95 10.44 -17.00 6.64
CA ARG A 95 10.46 -18.19 5.78
C ARG A 95 11.24 -17.94 4.49
N SER A 96 11.12 -16.77 3.89
CA SER A 96 11.86 -16.44 2.66
C SER A 96 13.37 -16.36 2.91
N VAL A 97 13.79 -15.76 4.03
CA VAL A 97 15.20 -15.75 4.44
C VAL A 97 15.71 -17.16 4.70
N HIS A 98 14.92 -17.98 5.41
CA HIS A 98 15.26 -19.39 5.64
C HIS A 98 15.43 -20.16 4.31
N GLN A 99 14.49 -20.02 3.37
CA GLN A 99 14.60 -20.64 2.05
C GLN A 99 15.83 -20.16 1.26
N TYR A 100 16.21 -18.88 1.42
CA TYR A 100 17.42 -18.34 0.82
C TYR A 100 18.68 -19.02 1.39
N VAL A 101 18.77 -19.19 2.72
CA VAL A 101 19.87 -19.92 3.39
C VAL A 101 19.94 -21.37 2.92
N LEU A 102 18.81 -22.07 2.83
CA LEU A 102 18.77 -23.42 2.27
C LEU A 102 19.29 -23.48 0.82
N GLY A 103 19.02 -22.45 0.03
CA GLY A 103 19.59 -22.29 -1.31
C GLY A 103 21.12 -22.20 -1.29
N ILE A 104 21.68 -21.46 -0.33
CA ILE A 104 23.13 -21.34 -0.13
C ILE A 104 23.72 -22.70 0.25
N TYR A 105 23.12 -23.42 1.19
CA TYR A 105 23.59 -24.75 1.62
C TYR A 105 23.62 -25.74 0.46
N ARG A 106 22.53 -25.82 -0.33
CA ARG A 106 22.49 -26.64 -1.54
C ARG A 106 23.59 -26.27 -2.54
N LYS A 107 23.87 -24.97 -2.71
CA LYS A 107 24.92 -24.49 -3.62
C LYS A 107 26.33 -24.87 -3.16
N LEU A 108 26.54 -24.97 -1.85
CA LEU A 108 27.84 -25.29 -1.24
C LEU A 108 28.01 -26.78 -0.89
N GLY A 109 26.97 -27.61 -1.08
CA GLY A 109 27.00 -29.03 -0.69
C GLY A 109 26.96 -29.24 0.83
N LEU A 110 26.38 -28.29 1.56
CA LEU A 110 26.23 -28.34 3.02
C LEU A 110 24.83 -28.87 3.39
N ASN A 111 24.73 -29.48 4.57
CA ASN A 111 23.46 -29.92 5.15
C ASN A 111 22.93 -28.87 6.13
N GLU A 112 21.60 -28.83 6.31
CA GLU A 112 20.97 -28.16 7.44
C GLU A 112 21.08 -29.08 8.67
N GLU A 113 21.60 -28.57 9.78
CA GLU A 113 21.70 -29.28 11.07
C GLU A 113 20.44 -29.10 11.93
#